data_AF-A0A081R9B3-F1
#
_entry.id   AF-A0A081R9B3-F1
#
_cell.length_a   1.000
_cell.length_b   1.000
_cell.length_c   1.000
_cell.angle_alpha   90.00
_cell.angle_beta   90.00
_cell.angle_gamma   90.00
#
_symmetry.space_group_name_H-M   'P 1'
#
loop_
_entity.id
_entity.type
_entity.pdbx_description
1 polymer ?
#
loop_
_entity_poly.entity_id
_entity_poly.type
_entity_poly.pdbx_seq_one_letter_code
_entity_poly.pdbx_strand_id
1 'polypeptide(L)' 'MSWVGAISIIVLIAAMLIGLIVHLRRIGKINNQMAAILGILVITAGFITYLYPSALTATQKDTPEIRQPMTR' A
#
# COMPACT_ATOMS: atom_id res chain seq x y z
N MET A 1 -6.58 8.96 14.09
CA MET A 1 -7.12 8.74 12.72
C MET A 1 -7.46 7.27 12.57
N SER A 2 -8.65 6.93 12.06
CA SER A 2 -9.04 5.53 11.82
C SER A 2 -8.16 4.92 10.72
N TRP A 3 -7.66 3.70 10.94
CA TRP A 3 -6.94 2.91 9.93
C TRP A 3 -7.72 2.82 8.61
N VAL A 4 -9.04 2.74 8.70
CA VAL A 4 -9.95 2.73 7.55
C VAL A 4 -9.81 4.03 6.74
N GLY A 5 -9.66 5.17 7.41
CA GLY A 5 -9.50 6.48 6.74
C GLY A 5 -8.21 6.56 5.92
N ALA A 6 -7.09 6.08 6.46
CA ALA A 6 -5.81 6.07 5.74
C ALA A 6 -5.86 5.16 4.51
N ILE A 7 -6.40 3.94 4.65
CA ILE A 7 -6.54 2.98 3.56
C ILE A 7 -7.41 3.55 2.43
N SER A 8 -8.52 4.22 2.78
CA SER A 8 -9.43 4.82 1.80
C SER A 8 -8.74 5.87 0.93
N ILE A 9 -7.90 6.71 1.54
CA ILE A 9 -7.14 7.76 0.84
C ILE A 9 -6.13 7.12 -0.12
N ILE A 10 -5.42 6.09 0.32
CA ILE A 10 -4.45 5.36 -0.53
C ILE A 10 -5.15 4.73 -1.74
N VAL A 11 -6.31 4.11 -1.53
CA VAL A 11 -7.12 3.52 -2.62
C VAL A 11 -7.59 4.59 -3.61
N LEU A 12 -8.06 5.75 -3.13
CA LEU A 12 -8.47 6.87 -3.98
C LEU A 12 -7.31 7.39 -4.84
N ILE A 13 -6.12 7.56 -4.25
CA ILE A 13 -4.92 8.01 -4.97
C ILE A 13 -4.51 6.98 -6.02
N ALA A 14 -4.51 5.68 -5.67
CA ALA A 14 -4.18 4.61 -6.61
C ALA A 14 -5.15 4.56 -7.79
N ALA A 15 -6.46 4.67 -7.53
CA ALA A 15 -7.48 4.71 -8.58
C ALA A 15 -7.30 5.93 -9.50
N MET A 16 -6.99 7.08 -8.94
CA MET A 16 -6.74 8.31 -9.70
C MET A 16 -5.49 8.19 -10.60
N LEU A 17 -4.41 7.57 -10.10
CA LEU A 17 -3.19 7.29 -10.87
C LEU A 17 -3.46 6.32 -12.01
N ILE A 18 -4.21 5.24 -11.78
CA ILE A 18 -4.58 4.29 -12.84
C ILE A 18 -5.43 5.00 -13.91
N GLY A 19 -6.42 5.80 -13.50
CA GLY A 19 -7.23 6.60 -14.41
C GLY A 19 -6.38 7.54 -15.26
N LEU A 20 -5.39 8.20 -14.66
CA LEU A 20 -4.46 9.09 -15.36
C LEU A 20 -3.59 8.33 -16.38
N ILE A 21 -3.05 7.16 -16.01
CA ILE A 21 -2.27 6.31 -16.91
C ILE A 21 -3.11 5.87 -18.11
N VAL A 22 -4.35 5.43 -17.87
CA VAL A 22 -5.27 5.02 -18.94
C VAL A 22 -5.63 6.20 -19.85
N HIS A 23 -5.85 7.38 -19.27
CA HIS A 23 -6.14 8.61 -20.03
C HIS A 23 -4.96 9.04 -20.91
N LEU A 24 -3.74 9.08 -20.35
CA LEU A 24 -2.52 9.40 -21.08
C LEU A 24 -2.25 8.38 -22.20
N ARG A 25 -2.57 7.09 -21.98
CA ARG A 25 -2.51 6.04 -23.00
C ARG A 25 -3.54 6.29 -24.11
N ARG A 26 -4.78 6.65 -23.77
CA ARG A 26 -5.82 6.98 -24.78
C ARG A 26 -5.44 8.15 -25.67
N ILE A 27 -4.75 9.15 -25.13
CA ILE A 27 -4.28 10.31 -25.91
C ILE A 27 -3.02 9.97 -26.73
N GLY A 28 -2.48 8.74 -26.63
CA GLY A 28 -1.27 8.33 -27.32
C GLY A 28 0.00 9.02 -26.80
N LYS A 29 -0.09 9.69 -25.64
CA LYS A 29 0.99 10.49 -25.06
C LYS A 29 2.06 9.63 -24.39
N ILE A 30 1.76 8.36 -24.11
CA ILE A 30 2.66 7.36 -23.54
C ILE A 30 2.57 6.04 -24.29
N ASN A 31 3.73 5.39 -24.46
CA ASN A 31 3.84 4.10 -25.12
C ASN A 31 3.28 2.96 -24.23
N ASN A 32 2.85 1.86 -24.85
CA ASN A 32 2.23 0.73 -24.17
C ASN A 32 3.15 0.13 -23.08
N GLN A 33 4.46 0.11 -23.32
CA GLN A 33 5.46 -0.31 -22.33
C GLN A 33 5.51 0.62 -21.12
N MET A 34 5.49 1.93 -21.31
CA MET A 34 5.48 2.90 -20.19
C MET A 34 4.20 2.79 -19.36
N ALA A 35 3.04 2.61 -20.02
CA ALA A 35 1.78 2.39 -19.32
C ALA A 35 1.80 1.09 -18.49
N ALA A 36 2.40 0.02 -19.01
CA ALA A 36 2.56 -1.24 -18.28
C ALA A 36 3.47 -1.09 -17.06
N ILE A 37 4.63 -0.45 -17.21
CA ILE A 37 5.58 -0.21 -16.10
C ILE A 37 4.91 0.62 -15.00
N LEU A 38 4.23 1.72 -15.35
CA LEU A 38 3.52 2.57 -14.40
C LEU A 38 2.41 1.80 -13.67
N GLY A 39 1.65 0.96 -14.39
CA GLY A 39 0.63 0.11 -13.78
C GLY A 39 1.21 -0.87 -12.76
N ILE A 40 2.32 -1.54 -13.10
CA ILE A 40 3.02 -2.46 -12.19
C ILE A 40 3.51 -1.73 -10.93
N LEU A 41 4.02 -0.50 -11.10
CA LEU A 41 4.49 0.33 -9.99
C LEU A 41 3.36 0.66 -9.01
N VAL A 42 2.19 1.06 -9.52
CA VAL A 42 1.01 1.37 -8.68
C VAL A 42 0.52 0.14 -7.93
N ILE A 43 0.46 -1.02 -8.60
CA ILE A 43 0.05 -2.29 -7.96
C ILE A 43 1.05 -2.68 -6.86
N THR A 44 2.35 -2.61 -7.16
CA THR A 44 3.42 -2.94 -6.21
C THR A 44 3.40 -2.00 -5.00
N ALA A 45 3.22 -0.70 -5.22
CA ALA A 45 3.12 0.28 -4.15
C ALA A 45 1.89 0.04 -3.26
N GLY A 46 0.73 -0.28 -3.86
CA GLY A 46 -0.47 -0.64 -3.11
C GLY A 46 -0.27 -1.91 -2.27
N PHE A 47 0.38 -2.92 -2.84
CA PHE A 47 0.66 -4.18 -2.15
C PHE A 47 1.60 -4.00 -0.94
N ILE A 48 2.69 -3.25 -1.10
CA ILE A 48 3.61 -2.91 0.00
C ILE A 48 2.87 -2.15 1.10
N THR A 49 2.02 -1.20 0.73
CA THR A 49 1.27 -0.38 1.70
C THR A 49 0.28 -1.22 2.51
N TYR A 50 -0.25 -2.30 1.94
CA TYR A 50 -1.11 -3.25 2.65
C TYR A 50 -0.31 -4.24 3.53
N LEU A 51 0.81 -4.73 3.02
CA LEU A 51 1.64 -5.73 3.70
C LEU A 51 2.48 -5.17 4.83
N TYR A 52 2.98 -3.95 4.70
CA TYR A 52 3.89 -3.37 5.69
C TYR A 52 3.24 -3.24 7.09
N PRO A 53 2.00 -2.71 7.22
CA PRO A 53 1.28 -2.74 8.49
C PRO A 53 0.99 -4.15 8.97
N SER A 54 0.65 -5.07 8.05
CA SER A 54 0.35 -6.47 8.37
C SER A 54 1.56 -7.19 8.96
N ALA A 55 2.76 -6.94 8.41
CA ALA A 55 4.02 -7.48 8.91
C ALA A 55 4.38 -6.90 10.28
N LEU A 56 4.25 -5.59 10.48
CA LEU A 56 4.47 -4.96 11.79
C LEU A 56 3.51 -5.50 12.86
N THR A 57 2.24 -5.71 12.50
CA THR A 57 1.22 -6.24 13.41
C THR A 57 1.45 -7.73 13.71
N ALA A 58 1.93 -8.51 12.74
CA ALA A 58 2.29 -9.91 12.93
C ALA A 58 3.44 -10.05 13.96
N THR A 59 4.50 -9.25 13.82
CA THR A 59 5.65 -9.28 14.74
C THR A 59 5.27 -8.86 16.18
N GLN A 60 4.30 -7.95 16.33
CA GLN A 60 3.83 -7.52 17.65
C GLN A 60 3.04 -8.62 18.39
N LYS A 61 2.42 -9.55 17.67
CA LYS A 61 1.63 -10.64 18.25
C LYS A 61 2.50 -11.78 18.79
N ASP A 62 3.72 -11.93 18.26
CA ASP A 62 4.66 -13.00 18.60
C ASP A 62 5.73 -12.57 19.61
N THR A 63 5.68 -11.34 20.13
CA THR A 63 6.53 -10.94 21.26
C THR A 63 5.91 -11.52 22.53
N PRO A 64 6.49 -12.56 23.16
CA PRO A 64 5.98 -13.03 24.44
C PRO A 64 6.10 -11.87 25.42
N GLU A 65 4.97 -11.51 26.03
CA GLU A 65 4.90 -10.58 27.15
C GLU A 65 5.86 -11.11 28.22
N ILE A 66 7.09 -10.56 28.28
CA ILE A 66 8.06 -10.91 29.30
C ILE A 66 7.44 -10.39 30.60
N ARG A 67 6.68 -11.26 31.27
CA ARG A 67 6.16 -11.02 32.61
C ARG A 67 7.37 -10.72 33.47
N GLN A 68 7.58 -9.45 33.77
CA GLN A 68 8.58 -9.06 34.74
C GLN A 68 8.20 -9.74 36.06
N PRO A 69 9.08 -10.58 36.65
CA PRO A 69 8.81 -11.09 37.98
C PRO A 69 8.77 -9.90 38.93
N MET A 70 7.61 -9.67 39.55
CA MET A 70 7.48 -8.77 40.69
C MET A 70 8.47 -9.20 41.77
N THR A 71 9.61 -8.51 41.85
CA THR A 71 10.45 -8.53 43.04
C THR A 71 9.69 -7.82 44.15
N ARG A 72 9.20 -8.63 45.09
CA ARG A 72 8.68 -8.22 46.39
C ARG A 72 9.77 -7.64 47.26
#